data_AF-A0A4V3KA34-F1
#
_entry.id   AF-A0A4V3KA34-F1
#
_cell.length_a   1.000
_cell.length_b   1.000
_cell.length_c   1.000
_cell.angle_alpha   90.00
_cell.angle_beta   90.00
_cell.angle_gamma   90.00
#
_symmetry.space_group_name_H-M   'P 1'
#
loop_
_entity.id
_entity.type
_entity.pdbx_description
1 polymer ?
#
loop_
_entity_poly.entity_id
_entity_poly.type
_entity_poly.pdbx_seq_one_letter_code
_entity_poly.pdbx_strand_id
1 'polypeptide(L)' 'MDHVVRLDSRQEAALHAVAESFIARHNGDPVKALKEMIVLNGHLQERLDALSAPRKAAR' A
#
# COMPACT_ATOMS: atom_id res chain seq x y z
N MET A 1 -9.23 -5.94 -9.54
CA MET A 1 -9.43 -6.06 -8.07
C MET A 1 -9.49 -7.55 -7.68
N ASP A 2 -8.73 -8.40 -8.38
CA ASP A 2 -9.03 -9.84 -8.47
C ASP A 2 -8.31 -10.69 -7.44
N HIS A 3 -7.65 -10.06 -6.47
CA HIS A 3 -6.78 -10.71 -5.48
C HIS A 3 -6.92 -10.08 -4.09
N VAL A 4 -8.15 -10.00 -3.55
CA VAL A 4 -8.30 -9.69 -2.13
C VAL A 4 -7.69 -10.85 -1.34
N VAL A 5 -6.51 -10.62 -0.78
CA VAL A 5 -5.80 -11.61 0.02
C VAL A 5 -6.61 -11.89 1.28
N ARG A 6 -7.00 -13.15 1.47
CA ARG A 6 -7.57 -13.60 2.76
C ARG A 6 -6.43 -13.80 3.74
N LEU A 7 -6.54 -13.15 4.89
CA LEU A 7 -5.60 -13.28 5.99
C LEU A 7 -6.14 -14.28 7.01
N ASP A 8 -5.25 -15.05 7.62
CA ASP A 8 -5.59 -15.80 8.83
C ASP A 8 -5.57 -14.86 10.07
N SER A 9 -6.11 -15.32 11.20
CA SER A 9 -6.23 -14.48 12.40
C SER A 9 -4.89 -13.94 12.93
N ARG A 10 -3.78 -14.66 12.70
CA ARG A 10 -2.45 -14.18 13.10
C ARG A 10 -1.97 -13.08 12.16
N GLN A 11 -2.20 -13.24 10.87
CA GLN A 11 -1.88 -12.24 9.85
C GLN A 11 -2.74 -10.98 10.03
N GLU A 12 -4.02 -11.13 10.36
CA GLU A 12 -4.90 -10.00 10.68
C GLU A 12 -4.41 -9.24 11.91
N ALA A 13 -4.03 -9.93 12.99
CA ALA A 13 -3.49 -9.28 14.19
C ALA A 13 -2.18 -8.54 13.91
N ALA A 14 -1.30 -9.13 13.10
CA ALA A 14 -0.05 -8.48 12.68
C ALA A 14 -0.32 -7.23 11.82
N LEU A 15 -1.24 -7.32 10.86
CA LEU A 15 -1.66 -6.17 10.06
C LEU A 15 -2.29 -5.08 10.92
N HIS A 16 -3.10 -5.45 11.91
CA HIS A 16 -3.72 -4.52 12.85
C HIS A 16 -2.67 -3.73 13.64
N ALA A 17 -1.68 -4.41 14.22
CA ALA A 17 -0.60 -3.75 14.98
C ALA A 17 0.21 -2.76 14.12
N VAL A 18 0.44 -3.11 12.84
CA VAL A 18 1.08 -2.21 11.88
C VAL A 18 0.19 -1.01 11.56
N ALA A 19 -1.11 -1.23 11.37
CA ALA A 19 -2.07 -0.18 11.10
C ALA A 19 -2.18 0.80 12.28
N GLU A 20 -2.25 0.31 13.52
CA GLU A 20 -2.25 1.16 14.73
C GLU A 20 -0.98 2.01 14.80
N SER A 21 0.18 1.40 14.57
CA SER A 21 1.47 2.11 14.56
C SER A 21 1.55 3.16 13.46
N PHE A 22 0.93 2.90 12.31
CA PHE A 22 0.86 3.85 11.20
C PHE A 22 -0.06 5.02 11.58
N ILE A 23 -1.28 4.75 12.04
CA ILE A 23 -2.25 5.76 12.48
C ILE A 23 -1.67 6.67 13.57
N ALA A 24 -0.91 6.11 14.52
CA ALA A 24 -0.22 6.88 15.55
C ALA A 24 0.74 7.95 14.97
N ARG A 25 1.42 7.67 13.85
CA ARG A 25 2.27 8.65 13.15
C ARG A 25 1.48 9.77 12.49
N HIS A 26 0.19 9.56 12.22
CA HIS A 26 -0.73 10.56 11.68
C HIS A 26 -1.57 11.21 12.78
N ASN A 27 -1.01 11.37 13.99
CA ASN A 27 -1.67 11.97 15.16
C ASN A 27 -2.95 11.24 15.59
N GLY A 28 -3.06 9.94 15.29
CA GLY A 28 -4.25 9.18 15.62
C GLY A 28 -5.44 9.41 14.67
N ASP A 29 -5.27 10.12 13.54
CA ASP A 29 -6.32 10.32 12.55
C ASP A 29 -6.30 9.19 11.49
N PRO A 30 -7.22 8.21 11.58
CA PRO A 30 -7.25 7.08 10.66
C PRO A 30 -7.65 7.48 9.25
N VAL A 31 -8.45 8.54 9.08
CA VAL A 31 -8.90 9.00 7.76
C VAL A 31 -7.74 9.67 7.03
N LYS A 32 -6.96 10.49 7.74
CA LYS A 32 -5.75 11.09 7.19
C LYS A 32 -4.73 10.03 6.79
N ALA A 33 -4.45 9.08 7.70
CA ALA A 33 -3.56 7.95 7.44
C ALA A 33 -3.97 7.17 6.20
N LEU A 34 -5.26 6.81 6.08
CA LEU A 34 -5.79 6.08 4.94
C LEU A 34 -5.60 6.84 3.61
N LYS A 35 -5.86 8.16 3.60
CA LYS A 35 -5.67 9.00 2.41
C LYS A 35 -4.21 9.01 1.95
N GLU A 36 -3.26 9.19 2.87
CA GLU A 36 -1.84 9.15 2.54
C GLU A 36 -1.40 7.77 2.02
N MET A 37 -1.87 6.68 2.65
CA MET A 37 -1.58 5.33 2.17
C MET A 37 -2.10 5.10 0.75
N ILE A 38 -3.30 5.57 0.41
CA ILE A 38 -3.86 5.43 -0.95
C ILE A 38 -2.99 6.18 -1.97
N VAL A 39 -2.60 7.42 -1.68
CA VAL A 39 -1.75 8.22 -2.57
C VAL A 39 -0.38 7.56 -2.75
N LEU A 40 0.24 7.11 -1.66
CA LEU A 40 1.53 6.41 -1.70
C LEU A 40 1.46 5.13 -2.52
N ASN A 41 0.42 4.31 -2.33
CA ASN A 41 0.22 3.09 -3.10
C ASN A 41 0.04 3.38 -4.59
N GLY A 42 -0.66 4.46 -4.94
CA GLY A 42 -0.78 4.92 -6.33
C GLY A 42 0.58 5.24 -6.96
N HIS A 43 1.40 6.06 -6.30
CA HIS A 43 2.74 6.38 -6.78
C HIS A 43 3.68 5.18 -6.84
N LEU A 44 3.56 4.24 -5.90
CA LEU A 44 4.33 3.01 -5.95
C LEU A 44 3.92 2.14 -7.14
N GLN A 45 2.62 2.05 -7.44
CA GLN A 45 2.13 1.35 -8.62
C GLN A 45 2.63 2.00 -9.91
N GLU A 46 2.55 3.33 -10.03
CA GLU A 46 3.09 4.07 -11.18
C GLU A 46 4.59 3.79 -11.39
N ARG A 47 5.36 3.73 -10.30
CA ARG A 47 6.79 3.39 -10.35
C ARG A 47 7.03 1.94 -10.75
N LEU A 48 6.24 1.00 -10.24
CA LEU A 48 6.32 -0.41 -10.63
C LEU A 48 5.98 -0.59 -12.12
N ASP A 49 4.97 0.11 -12.61
CA ASP A 49 4.56 0.09 -14.01
C ASP A 49 5.64 0.69 -14.91
N ALA A 50 6.26 1.80 -14.50
CA ALA A 50 7.38 2.42 -15.21
C ALA A 50 8.62 1.51 -15.30
N LEU A 51 8.90 0.72 -14.25
CA LEU A 51 10.00 -0.26 -14.23
C LEU A 51 9.67 -1.52 -15.04
N SER A 52 8.39 -1.89 -15.09
CA SER A 52 7.90 -3.08 -15.81
C SER A 52 7.64 -2.79 -17.28
N ALA A 53 7.58 -1.52 -17.69
CA ALA A 53 7.48 -1.11 -19.07
C ALA A 53 8.68 -1.66 -19.86
N PRO A 54 8.47 -2.47 -20.91
CA PRO A 54 9.57 -2.99 -21.70
C PRO A 54 10.37 -1.80 -22.25
N ARG A 55 11.69 -1.80 -22.02
CA ARG A 55 12.62 -0.94 -22.76
C ARG A 55 12.38 -1.22 -24.23
N LYS A 56 11.58 -0.40 -24.91
CA LYS A 56 11.55 -0.34 -26.36
C LYS A 56 12.97 0.01 -26.77
N ALA A 57 13.75 -1.01 -27.12
CA ALA A 57 14.99 -0.84 -27.83
C ALA A 57 14.64 -0.01 -29.06
N ALA A 58 15.15 1.22 -29.09
CA ALA A 58 15.14 2.02 -30.30
C ALA A 58 15.84 1.19 -31.37
N ARG A 59 15.07 0.76 -32.36
CA ARG A 59 15.55 0.10 -33.56
C ARG A 59 15.11 0.95 -34.74
#